data_AF-A0A1W9Q1F7-F1
#
_entry.id   AF-A0A1W9Q1F7-F1
#
_cell.length_a   1.000
_cell.length_b   1.000
_cell.length_c   1.000
_cell.angle_alpha   90.00
_cell.angle_beta   90.00
_cell.angle_gamma   90.00
#
_symmetry.space_group_name_H-M   'P 1'
#
loop_
_entity.id
_entity.type
_entity.pdbx_description
1 polymer ?
#
loop_
_entity_poly.entity_id
_entity_poly.type
_entity_poly.pdbx_seq_one_letter_code
_entity_poly.pdbx_strand_id
1 'polypeptide(L)'
;MQARGYVERVDKRLVPTETGELVNDLLVKHFADIVDFGFTARMESNLDEVASGNREWVDVIRKFYGPFAEDLERAQKEMPQTKRGPEPIGRACPKCGHDLVIRYGRYGKFISCSDFPTCRHTEPWLEKIGVTCPKDGGEIVMRKTRKGRTFYGCAHYPECDFTSWKRPLPEPCPKCKGLLVVSNKREAQCIACEESFLLDEIQAETVE
;
A
#
# COMPACT_ATOMS: atom_id res chain seq x y z
N MET A 1 7.41 -4.20 12.45
CA MET A 1 7.00 -3.91 11.05
C MET A 1 5.68 -3.15 10.97
N GLN A 2 4.58 -3.61 11.59
CA GLN A 2 3.27 -2.95 11.51
C GLN A 2 3.26 -1.52 12.08
N ALA A 3 3.90 -1.27 13.24
CA ALA A 3 3.98 0.05 13.85
C ALA A 3 4.74 1.10 13.01
N ARG A 4 5.61 0.64 12.10
CA ARG A 4 6.38 1.51 11.18
C ARG A 4 5.71 1.66 9.81
N GLY A 5 4.55 1.04 9.59
CA GLY A 5 3.77 1.17 8.36
C GLY A 5 4.32 0.40 7.15
N TYR A 6 5.31 -0.50 7.32
CA TYR A 6 5.85 -1.31 6.21
C TYR A 6 4.92 -2.47 5.80
N VAL A 7 4.05 -2.91 6.70
CA VAL A 7 3.16 -4.06 6.49
C VAL A 7 1.83 -3.76 7.17
N GLU A 8 0.73 -4.08 6.51
CA GLU A 8 -0.61 -4.05 7.07
C GLU A 8 -1.19 -5.45 7.24
N ARG A 9 -2.10 -5.62 8.21
CA ARG A 9 -2.78 -6.89 8.46
C ARG A 9 -4.19 -6.84 7.88
N VAL A 10 -4.41 -7.60 6.81
CA VAL A 10 -5.70 -7.73 6.11
C VAL A 10 -6.12 -9.20 6.18
N ASP A 11 -7.32 -9.48 6.69
CA ASP A 11 -7.87 -10.85 6.81
C ASP A 11 -6.90 -11.85 7.47
N LYS A 12 -6.28 -11.44 8.58
CA LYS A 12 -5.24 -12.17 9.33
C LYS A 12 -3.95 -12.45 8.55
N ARG A 13 -3.81 -11.98 7.31
CA ARG A 13 -2.59 -12.06 6.48
C ARG A 13 -1.81 -10.75 6.56
N LEU A 14 -0.51 -10.84 6.34
CA LEU A 14 0.38 -9.69 6.26
C LEU A 14 0.55 -9.31 4.79
N VAL A 15 0.30 -8.04 4.46
CA VAL A 15 0.43 -7.49 3.11
C VAL A 15 1.45 -6.35 3.18
N PRO A 16 2.48 -6.35 2.32
CA PRO A 16 3.43 -5.24 2.27
C PRO A 16 2.73 -3.97 1.81
N THR A 17 3.15 -2.82 2.35
CA THR A 17 2.69 -1.51 1.87
C THR A 17 3.62 -1.01 0.77
N GLU A 18 3.19 -0.07 -0.07
CA GLU A 18 4.05 0.59 -1.07
C GLU A 18 5.35 1.13 -0.45
N THR A 19 5.27 1.66 0.78
CA THR A 19 6.45 2.11 1.54
C THR A 19 7.34 0.95 1.96
N GLY A 20 6.74 -0.17 2.39
CA GLY A 20 7.46 -1.39 2.72
C GLY A 20 8.21 -1.97 1.52
N GLU A 21 7.56 -2.04 0.36
CA GLU A 21 8.16 -2.50 -0.90
C GLU A 21 9.30 -1.57 -1.32
N LEU A 22 9.07 -0.26 -1.36
CA LEU A 22 10.10 0.71 -1.74
C LEU A 22 11.34 0.64 -0.83
N VAL A 23 11.13 0.59 0.48
CA VAL A 23 12.24 0.48 1.44
C VAL A 23 12.97 -0.84 1.27
N ASN A 24 12.23 -1.94 1.08
CA ASN A 24 12.83 -3.25 0.82
C ASN A 24 13.69 -3.23 -0.45
N ASP A 25 13.19 -2.68 -1.56
CA ASP A 25 13.92 -2.61 -2.82
C ASP A 25 15.21 -1.79 -2.69
N LEU A 26 15.14 -0.66 -1.97
CA LEU A 26 16.30 0.16 -1.68
C LEU A 26 17.33 -0.58 -0.82
N LEU A 27 16.88 -1.31 0.20
CA LEU A 27 17.76 -2.07 1.08
C LEU A 27 18.41 -3.26 0.36
N VAL A 28 17.65 -4.01 -0.44
CA VAL A 28 18.19 -5.12 -1.25
C VAL A 28 19.19 -4.63 -2.28
N LYS A 29 18.94 -3.47 -2.90
CA LYS A 29 19.84 -2.91 -3.91
C LYS A 29 21.18 -2.43 -3.33
N HIS A 30 21.16 -1.77 -2.17
CA HIS A 30 22.36 -1.10 -1.64
C HIS A 30 23.04 -1.86 -0.49
N PHE A 31 22.32 -2.75 0.20
CA PHE A 31 22.77 -3.48 1.38
C PHE A 31 22.49 -4.99 1.27
N ALA A 32 22.65 -5.57 0.08
CA ALA A 32 22.36 -6.98 -0.22
C ALA A 32 22.98 -7.95 0.80
N ASP A 33 24.24 -7.71 1.18
CA ASP A 33 24.97 -8.56 2.12
C ASP A 33 24.43 -8.53 3.54
N ILE A 34 23.70 -7.48 3.93
CA ILE A 34 23.16 -7.30 5.28
C ILE A 34 21.71 -7.78 5.38
N VAL A 35 20.94 -7.61 4.30
CA VAL A 35 19.55 -8.09 4.27
C VAL A 35 19.42 -9.55 3.84
N ASP A 36 20.53 -10.18 3.49
CA ASP A 36 20.58 -11.62 3.23
C ASP A 36 20.24 -12.45 4.49
N PHE A 37 19.51 -13.55 4.26
CA PHE A 37 19.13 -14.46 5.34
C PHE A 37 20.36 -15.08 6.03
N GLY A 38 21.42 -15.36 5.27
CA GLY A 38 22.67 -15.91 5.78
C GLY A 38 23.42 -14.93 6.68
N PHE A 39 23.34 -13.62 6.43
CA PHE A 39 23.94 -12.61 7.30
C PHE A 39 23.28 -12.57 8.67
N THR A 40 21.94 -12.55 8.69
CA THR A 40 21.18 -12.50 9.95
C THR A 40 21.51 -13.72 10.82
N ALA A 41 21.56 -14.91 10.23
CA ALA A 41 21.93 -16.13 10.94
C ALA A 41 23.36 -16.07 11.52
N ARG A 42 24.35 -15.60 10.75
CA ARG A 42 25.74 -15.46 11.23
C ARG A 42 25.85 -14.44 12.36
N MET A 43 25.10 -13.34 12.28
CA MET A 43 25.14 -12.29 13.31
C MET A 43 24.60 -12.81 14.65
N GLU A 44 23.45 -13.49 14.64
CA GLU A 44 22.88 -14.11 15.85
C GLU A 44 23.86 -15.11 16.47
N SER A 45 24.48 -15.99 15.68
CA SER A 45 25.50 -16.93 16.20
C SER A 45 26.72 -16.20 16.79
N ASN A 46 27.18 -15.11 16.19
CA ASN A 46 28.28 -14.31 16.75
C ASN A 46 27.89 -13.65 18.07
N LEU A 47 26.63 -13.22 18.22
CA LEU A 47 26.12 -12.62 19.46
C LEU A 47 25.95 -13.68 20.57
N ASP A 48 25.57 -14.90 20.22
CA ASP A 48 25.52 -16.02 21.16
C ASP A 48 26.93 -16.37 21.67
N GLU A 49 27.95 -16.39 20.80
CA GLU A 49 29.35 -16.60 21.21
C GLU A 49 29.85 -15.52 22.16
N VAL A 50 29.41 -14.27 21.96
CA VAL A 50 29.71 -13.15 22.87
C VAL A 50 29.01 -13.36 24.22
N ALA A 51 27.73 -13.73 24.21
CA ALA A 51 26.96 -13.96 25.43
C ALA A 51 27.52 -15.12 26.26
N SER A 52 28.08 -16.15 25.61
CA SER A 52 28.74 -17.28 26.28
C SER A 52 30.19 -17.00 26.68
N GLY A 53 30.74 -15.82 26.37
CA GLY A 53 32.12 -15.43 26.68
C GLY A 53 33.19 -16.07 25.78
N ASN A 54 32.78 -16.68 24.67
CA ASN A 54 33.70 -17.33 23.70
C ASN A 54 34.27 -16.34 22.67
N ARG A 55 33.76 -15.10 22.63
CA ARG A 55 34.23 -14.05 21.72
C ARG A 55 34.09 -12.67 22.34
N GLU A 56 35.03 -11.78 22.02
CA GLU A 56 34.97 -10.36 22.37
C GLU A 56 33.96 -9.60 21.49
N TRP A 57 33.03 -8.89 22.13
CA TRP A 57 31.96 -8.16 21.43
C TRP A 57 32.50 -7.05 20.52
N VAL A 58 33.60 -6.40 20.92
CA VAL A 58 34.23 -5.31 20.15
C VAL A 58 34.68 -5.81 18.77
N ASP A 59 35.21 -7.03 18.71
CA ASP A 59 35.69 -7.62 17.46
C ASP A 59 34.53 -7.97 16.52
N VAL A 60 33.40 -8.45 17.05
CA VAL A 60 32.18 -8.72 16.28
C VAL A 60 31.66 -7.42 15.65
N ILE A 61 31.51 -6.37 16.47
CA ILE A 61 31.00 -5.08 16.01
C ILE A 61 31.96 -4.43 15.01
N ARG A 62 33.27 -4.48 15.25
CA ARG A 62 34.27 -3.90 14.32
C ARG A 62 34.24 -4.60 12.96
N LYS A 63 34.14 -5.93 12.94
CA LYS A 63 34.04 -6.71 11.69
C LYS A 63 32.76 -6.44 10.92
N PHE A 64 31.65 -6.15 11.61
CA PHE A 64 30.42 -5.72 10.98
C PHE A 64 30.49 -4.29 10.45
N TYR A 65 30.92 -3.35 11.31
CA TYR A 65 30.80 -1.92 11.04
C TYR A 65 31.73 -1.43 9.93
N GLY A 66 32.93 -2.03 9.78
CA GLY A 66 33.88 -1.64 8.73
C GLY A 66 33.27 -1.69 7.33
N PRO A 67 32.84 -2.87 6.83
CA PRO A 67 32.18 -2.99 5.54
C PRO A 67 30.87 -2.20 5.45
N PHE A 68 30.07 -2.20 6.53
CA PHE A 68 28.81 -1.46 6.57
C PHE A 68 29.00 0.05 6.38
N ALA A 69 30.06 0.64 6.94
CA ALA A 69 30.33 2.07 6.79
C ALA A 69 30.63 2.43 5.33
N GLU A 70 31.38 1.59 4.62
CA GLU A 70 31.66 1.77 3.18
C GLU A 70 30.39 1.64 2.34
N ASP A 71 29.56 0.65 2.63
CA ASP A 71 28.26 0.47 1.98
C ASP A 71 27.31 1.65 2.26
N LEU A 72 27.33 2.19 3.48
CA LEU A 72 26.55 3.35 3.86
C LEU A 72 27.01 4.61 3.13
N GLU A 73 28.31 4.84 3.01
CA GLU A 73 28.85 5.96 2.22
C GLU A 73 28.50 5.85 0.74
N ARG A 74 28.61 4.64 0.18
CA ARG A 74 28.22 4.36 -1.21
C ARG A 74 26.73 4.60 -1.41
N ALA A 75 25.90 4.05 -0.53
CA ALA A 75 24.45 4.26 -0.55
C ALA A 75 24.10 5.75 -0.41
N GLN A 76 24.77 6.53 0.44
CA GLN A 76 24.50 7.96 0.55
C GLN A 76 24.81 8.75 -0.73
N LYS A 77 25.83 8.34 -1.49
CA LYS A 77 26.24 8.98 -2.75
C LYS A 77 25.37 8.55 -3.93
N GLU A 78 25.03 7.26 -4.00
CA GLU A 78 24.33 6.65 -5.13
C GLU A 78 22.81 6.61 -4.97
N MET A 79 22.30 6.60 -3.73
CA MET A 79 20.88 6.69 -3.50
C MET A 79 20.44 8.02 -4.09
N PRO A 80 19.53 8.01 -5.07
CA PRO A 80 18.93 9.24 -5.49
C PRO A 80 18.36 9.87 -4.22
N GLN A 81 18.68 11.14 -3.99
CA GLN A 81 17.89 12.01 -3.11
C GLN A 81 16.54 12.17 -3.79
N THR A 82 15.81 11.07 -3.94
CA THR A 82 14.40 11.01 -4.15
C THR A 82 13.82 11.48 -2.82
N LYS A 83 14.01 12.78 -2.54
CA LYS A 83 12.85 13.62 -2.33
C LYS A 83 11.94 13.32 -3.53
N ARG A 84 11.23 12.19 -3.49
CA ARG A 84 9.86 12.14 -3.98
C ARG A 84 9.21 13.18 -3.11
N GLY A 85 9.39 14.43 -3.52
CA GLY A 85 8.55 15.52 -3.12
C GLY A 85 7.14 14.98 -3.32
N PRO A 86 6.22 15.35 -2.43
CA PRO A 86 4.84 14.92 -2.53
C PRO A 86 4.38 14.90 -4.00
N GLU A 87 4.00 13.72 -4.52
CA GLU A 87 3.78 13.55 -5.96
C GLU A 87 2.61 14.44 -6.40
N PRO A 88 2.80 15.35 -7.38
CA PRO A 88 1.75 16.24 -7.79
C PRO A 88 0.64 15.45 -8.48
N ILE A 89 -0.60 15.69 -8.06
CA ILE A 89 -1.77 14.98 -8.63
C ILE A 89 -2.31 15.65 -9.90
N GLY A 90 -1.64 16.71 -10.39
CA GLY A 90 -2.04 17.45 -11.59
C GLY A 90 -3.26 18.35 -11.43
N ARG A 91 -3.72 18.63 -10.21
CA ARG A 91 -4.80 19.61 -9.94
C ARG A 91 -4.40 20.63 -8.87
N ALA A 92 -4.91 21.84 -9.03
CA ALA A 92 -4.67 22.97 -8.12
C ALA A 92 -5.54 22.87 -6.86
N CYS A 93 -5.03 23.41 -5.76
CA CYS A 93 -5.73 23.50 -4.49
C CYS A 93 -6.89 24.49 -4.60
N PRO A 94 -8.12 24.11 -4.21
CA PRO A 94 -9.28 25.00 -4.29
C PRO A 94 -9.20 26.22 -3.36
N LYS A 95 -8.26 26.23 -2.40
CA LYS A 95 -8.10 27.33 -1.43
C LYS A 95 -7.05 28.36 -1.81
N CYS A 96 -5.94 27.95 -2.41
CA CYS A 96 -4.80 28.84 -2.70
C CYS A 96 -4.24 28.71 -4.12
N GLY A 97 -4.81 27.84 -4.96
CA GLY A 97 -4.38 27.63 -6.34
C GLY A 97 -3.03 26.91 -6.52
N HIS A 98 -2.31 26.59 -5.44
CA HIS A 98 -1.05 25.85 -5.52
C HIS A 98 -1.29 24.36 -5.78
N ASP A 99 -0.29 23.66 -6.29
CA ASP A 99 -0.42 22.24 -6.62
C ASP A 99 -0.84 21.39 -5.41
N LEU A 100 -1.74 20.45 -5.66
CA LEU A 100 -2.04 19.39 -4.71
C LEU A 100 -1.06 18.25 -4.90
N VAL A 101 -0.71 17.63 -3.79
CA VAL A 101 0.33 16.62 -3.74
C VAL A 101 -0.04 15.45 -2.81
N ILE A 102 0.43 14.25 -3.13
CA ILE A 102 0.23 13.05 -2.32
C ILE A 102 1.23 13.04 -1.16
N ARG A 103 0.72 12.90 0.06
CA ARG A 103 1.51 12.69 1.28
C ARG A 103 1.06 11.41 1.98
N TYR A 104 1.97 10.85 2.77
CA TYR A 104 1.72 9.66 3.59
C TYR A 104 1.56 10.07 5.05
N GLY A 105 0.47 9.64 5.68
CA GLY A 105 0.18 9.87 7.09
C GLY A 105 -0.14 8.57 7.82
N ARG A 106 -0.47 8.68 9.12
CA ARG A 106 -0.83 7.52 9.97
C ARG A 106 -1.99 6.66 9.44
N TYR A 107 -2.84 7.23 8.57
CA TYR A 107 -4.02 6.56 8.01
C TYR A 107 -3.83 6.18 6.53
N GLY A 108 -2.61 6.25 6.01
CA GLY A 108 -2.30 5.99 4.61
C GLY A 108 -2.09 7.26 3.79
N LYS A 109 -2.17 7.12 2.46
CA LYS A 109 -2.03 8.20 1.50
C LYS A 109 -3.19 9.20 1.61
N PHE A 110 -2.86 10.48 1.54
CA PHE A 110 -3.82 11.58 1.50
C PHE A 110 -3.30 12.70 0.60
N ILE A 111 -4.20 13.54 0.12
CA ILE A 111 -3.89 14.68 -0.72
C ILE A 111 -3.73 15.89 0.19
N SER A 112 -2.70 16.69 -0.03
CA SER A 112 -2.45 17.94 0.71
C SER A 112 -2.00 19.05 -0.23
N CYS A 113 -2.15 20.30 0.18
CA CYS A 113 -1.54 21.41 -0.55
C CYS A 113 -0.01 21.36 -0.47
N SER A 114 0.66 21.66 -1.57
CA SER A 114 2.12 21.80 -1.63
C SER A 114 2.63 22.90 -0.67
N ASP A 115 1.87 23.98 -0.50
CA ASP A 115 2.16 25.15 0.35
C ASP A 115 1.82 24.96 1.84
N PHE A 116 1.80 23.71 2.33
CA PHE A 116 1.71 23.46 3.77
C PHE A 116 3.03 23.87 4.45
N PRO A 117 3.01 24.65 5.57
CA PRO A 117 1.92 24.84 6.53
C PRO A 117 1.01 26.06 6.31
N THR A 118 1.31 26.92 5.33
CA THR A 118 0.54 28.13 5.00
C THR A 118 -0.88 27.77 4.57
N CYS A 119 -1.02 26.77 3.69
CA CYS A 119 -2.30 26.18 3.31
C CYS A 119 -2.50 24.80 3.94
N ARG A 120 -3.49 24.68 4.83
CA ARG A 120 -3.85 23.43 5.53
C ARG A 120 -4.94 22.61 4.82
N HIS A 121 -5.08 22.78 3.51
CA HIS A 121 -6.03 22.00 2.72
C HIS A 121 -5.57 20.54 2.63
N THR A 122 -6.48 19.62 2.97
CA THR A 122 -6.23 18.17 2.89
C THR A 122 -7.48 17.45 2.45
N GLU A 123 -7.32 16.43 1.62
CA GLU A 123 -8.40 15.57 1.14
C GLU A 123 -7.99 14.10 1.27
N PRO A 124 -8.94 13.18 1.52
CA PRO A 124 -8.64 11.76 1.50
C PRO A 124 -8.26 11.32 0.08
N TRP A 125 -7.26 10.45 -0.04
CA TRP A 125 -7.03 9.75 -1.30
C TRP A 125 -8.09 8.66 -1.45
N LEU A 126 -8.94 8.79 -2.48
CA LEU A 126 -9.95 7.80 -2.80
C LEU A 126 -9.40 6.84 -3.85
N GLU A 127 -9.14 5.60 -3.46
CA GLU A 127 -8.66 4.58 -4.39
C GLU A 127 -9.84 4.08 -5.22
N LYS A 128 -9.86 4.50 -6.49
CA LYS A 128 -10.89 4.12 -7.46
C LYS A 128 -10.63 2.69 -7.91
N ILE A 129 -11.67 1.85 -7.89
CA ILE A 129 -11.57 0.44 -8.31
C ILE A 129 -11.93 0.22 -9.79
N GLY A 130 -12.28 1.28 -10.52
CA GLY A 130 -12.68 1.20 -11.93
C GLY A 130 -14.09 0.63 -12.14
N VAL A 131 -14.92 0.58 -11.09
CA VAL A 131 -16.28 0.04 -11.15
C VAL A 131 -17.29 1.17 -11.04
N THR A 132 -18.29 1.17 -11.92
CA THR A 132 -19.37 2.16 -11.93
C THR A 132 -20.45 1.82 -10.91
N CYS A 133 -20.97 2.84 -10.24
CA CYS A 133 -22.01 2.72 -9.25
C CYS A 133 -23.35 2.44 -9.95
N PRO A 134 -24.13 1.45 -9.48
CA PRO A 134 -25.42 1.10 -10.08
C PRO A 134 -26.52 2.14 -9.85
N LYS A 135 -26.34 3.10 -8.92
CA LYS A 135 -27.36 4.10 -8.59
C LYS A 135 -27.22 5.38 -9.40
N ASP A 136 -26.01 5.92 -9.52
CA ASP A 136 -25.75 7.24 -10.12
C ASP A 136 -24.74 7.18 -11.29
N GLY A 137 -24.21 5.99 -11.62
CA GLY A 137 -23.15 5.85 -12.61
C GLY A 137 -21.80 6.43 -12.17
N GLY A 138 -21.68 6.91 -10.93
CA GLY A 138 -20.44 7.46 -10.38
C GLY A 138 -19.38 6.38 -10.15
N GLU A 139 -18.15 6.76 -9.85
CA GLU A 139 -17.10 5.78 -9.59
C GLU A 139 -17.18 5.23 -8.16
N ILE A 140 -16.95 3.93 -8.00
CA ILE A 140 -16.83 3.32 -6.68
C ILE A 140 -15.39 3.46 -6.17
N VAL A 141 -15.27 3.86 -4.92
CA VAL A 141 -14.00 4.07 -4.22
C VAL A 141 -13.88 3.17 -3.00
N MET A 142 -12.66 2.71 -2.74
CA MET A 142 -12.33 1.96 -1.54
C MET A 142 -12.15 2.91 -0.34
N ARG A 143 -12.81 2.58 0.77
CA ARG A 143 -12.72 3.32 2.04
C ARG A 143 -12.46 2.35 3.20
N LYS A 144 -11.82 2.84 4.26
CA LYS A 144 -11.59 2.09 5.50
C LYS A 144 -12.38 2.72 6.65
N THR A 145 -13.07 1.89 7.43
CA THR A 145 -13.73 2.34 8.67
C THR A 145 -12.71 2.70 9.74
N ARG A 146 -13.14 3.38 10.82
CA ARG A 146 -12.29 3.65 12.01
C ARG A 146 -11.65 2.39 12.62
N LYS A 147 -12.31 1.24 12.48
CA LYS A 147 -11.83 -0.07 12.94
C LYS A 147 -10.94 -0.80 11.91
N GLY A 148 -10.63 -0.17 10.78
CA GLY A 148 -9.77 -0.73 9.73
C GLY A 148 -10.48 -1.66 8.74
N ARG A 149 -11.78 -1.95 8.92
CA ARG A 149 -12.56 -2.75 7.95
C ARG A 149 -12.75 -1.97 6.65
N THR A 150 -12.37 -2.56 5.53
CA THR A 150 -12.57 -2.00 4.18
C THR A 150 -14.02 -2.12 3.73
N PHE A 151 -14.51 -1.09 3.05
CA PHE A 151 -15.79 -1.07 2.37
C PHE A 151 -15.66 -0.25 1.07
N TYR A 152 -16.60 -0.47 0.16
CA TYR A 152 -16.63 0.17 -1.14
C TYR A 152 -17.85 1.09 -1.18
N GLY A 153 -17.67 2.36 -1.52
CA GLY A 153 -18.77 3.33 -1.57
C GLY A 153 -18.69 4.21 -2.81
N CYS A 154 -19.79 4.85 -3.18
CA CYS A 154 -19.76 5.81 -4.29
C CYS A 154 -18.88 7.03 -3.96
N ALA A 155 -18.14 7.53 -4.95
CA ALA A 155 -17.34 8.74 -4.85
C ALA A 155 -18.20 9.99 -4.56
N HIS A 156 -19.42 10.05 -5.07
CA HIS A 156 -20.35 11.18 -4.91
C HIS A 156 -21.07 11.23 -3.55
N TYR A 157 -20.68 10.43 -2.56
CA TYR A 157 -21.22 10.58 -1.20
C TYR A 157 -21.00 12.01 -0.69
N PRO A 158 -22.03 12.73 -0.18
CA PRO A 158 -23.31 12.22 0.35
C PRO A 158 -24.49 12.11 -0.64
N GLU A 159 -24.32 12.54 -1.89
CA GLU A 159 -25.39 12.55 -2.90
C GLU A 159 -25.82 11.12 -3.29
N CYS A 160 -24.87 10.18 -3.29
CA CYS A 160 -25.13 8.76 -3.43
C CYS A 160 -24.74 7.99 -2.16
N ASP A 161 -25.68 7.21 -1.62
CA ASP A 161 -25.56 6.40 -0.40
C ASP A 161 -25.14 4.95 -0.67
N PHE A 162 -24.77 4.61 -1.91
CA PHE A 162 -24.36 3.25 -2.26
C PHE A 162 -23.12 2.83 -1.49
N THR A 163 -23.22 1.71 -0.77
CA THR A 163 -22.12 1.08 -0.05
C THR A 163 -22.17 -0.44 -0.20
N SER A 164 -21.01 -1.08 -0.24
CA SER A 164 -20.85 -2.54 -0.29
C SER A 164 -19.68 -2.96 0.59
N TRP A 165 -19.86 -4.05 1.34
CA TRP A 165 -18.78 -4.68 2.11
C TRP A 165 -17.94 -5.64 1.27
N LYS A 166 -18.55 -6.21 0.22
CA LYS A 166 -17.89 -7.10 -0.73
C LYS A 166 -17.32 -6.26 -1.87
N ARG A 167 -16.16 -6.65 -2.40
CA ARG A 167 -15.50 -5.95 -3.51
C ARG A 167 -16.35 -6.06 -4.78
N PRO A 168 -16.80 -4.93 -5.37
CA PRO A 168 -17.41 -4.94 -6.69
C PRO A 168 -16.39 -5.27 -7.77
N LEU A 169 -16.86 -5.94 -8.82
CA LEU A 169 -16.10 -6.26 -10.02
C LEU A 169 -16.44 -5.29 -11.15
N PRO A 170 -15.48 -4.97 -12.04
CA PRO A 170 -15.72 -4.10 -13.19
C PRO A 170 -16.61 -4.77 -14.24
N GLU A 171 -16.61 -6.09 -14.32
CA GLU A 171 -17.44 -6.82 -15.28
C GLU A 171 -18.93 -6.80 -14.86
N PRO A 172 -19.84 -6.46 -15.79
CA PRO A 172 -21.27 -6.52 -15.53
C PRO A 172 -21.74 -7.99 -15.50
N CYS A 173 -22.82 -8.27 -14.77
CA CYS A 173 -23.41 -9.60 -14.71
C CYS A 173 -23.82 -10.10 -16.11
N PRO A 174 -23.41 -11.31 -16.55
CA PRO A 174 -23.79 -11.87 -17.85
C PRO A 174 -25.31 -12.01 -18.05
N LYS A 175 -26.06 -12.23 -16.96
CA LYS A 175 -27.50 -12.47 -16.99
C LYS A 175 -28.35 -11.19 -17.00
N CYS A 176 -27.98 -10.20 -16.18
CA CYS A 176 -28.82 -9.03 -15.93
C CYS A 176 -28.10 -7.68 -16.05
N LYS A 177 -26.80 -7.69 -16.39
CA LYS A 177 -25.91 -6.52 -16.44
C LYS A 177 -25.79 -5.74 -15.13
N GLY A 178 -26.27 -6.31 -14.02
CA GLY A 178 -26.13 -5.73 -12.68
C GLY A 178 -24.70 -5.86 -12.13
N LEU A 179 -24.45 -5.18 -11.01
CA LEU A 179 -23.15 -5.16 -10.35
C LEU A 179 -22.81 -6.54 -9.73
N LEU A 180 -21.66 -7.08 -10.10
CA LEU A 180 -21.09 -8.27 -9.50
C LEU A 180 -20.22 -7.91 -8.28
N VAL A 181 -20.28 -8.72 -7.23
CA VAL A 181 -19.41 -8.61 -6.06
C VAL A 181 -18.72 -9.93 -5.77
N VAL A 182 -17.47 -9.87 -5.30
CA VAL A 182 -16.73 -11.06 -4.88
C VAL A 182 -17.39 -11.68 -3.65
N SER A 183 -17.94 -12.89 -3.79
CA SER A 183 -18.55 -13.62 -2.70
C SER A 183 -17.52 -14.48 -1.97
N ASN A 184 -16.75 -15.27 -2.72
CA ASN A 184 -15.70 -16.17 -2.25
C ASN A 184 -14.45 -16.05 -3.12
N LYS A 185 -13.39 -16.79 -2.79
CA LYS A 185 -12.14 -16.82 -3.61
C LYS A 185 -12.34 -17.23 -5.08
N ARG A 186 -13.42 -17.96 -5.39
CA ARG A 186 -13.70 -18.50 -6.73
C ARG A 186 -15.03 -18.04 -7.31
N GLU A 187 -15.84 -17.30 -6.55
CA GLU A 187 -17.22 -17.00 -6.92
C GLU A 187 -17.52 -15.51 -6.77
N ALA A 188 -18.16 -14.96 -7.80
CA ALA A 188 -18.79 -13.65 -7.79
C ALA A 188 -20.31 -13.82 -7.69
N GLN A 189 -20.99 -12.93 -6.99
CA GLN A 189 -22.44 -12.93 -6.85
C GLN A 189 -22.98 -11.60 -7.36
N CYS A 190 -24.05 -11.64 -8.15
CA CYS A 190 -24.74 -10.43 -8.57
C CYS A 190 -25.64 -9.88 -7.47
N ILE A 191 -25.58 -8.57 -7.22
CA ILE A 191 -26.48 -7.91 -6.25
C ILE A 191 -27.92 -7.82 -6.80
N ALA A 192 -28.10 -7.73 -8.12
CA ALA A 192 -29.41 -7.52 -8.74
C ALA A 192 -30.22 -8.81 -8.94
N CYS A 193 -29.56 -9.91 -9.32
CA CYS A 193 -30.24 -11.18 -9.60
C CYS A 193 -29.84 -12.34 -8.68
N GLU A 194 -28.99 -12.08 -7.67
CA GLU A 194 -28.51 -13.04 -6.67
C GLU A 194 -27.75 -14.28 -7.20
N GLU A 195 -27.67 -14.44 -8.52
CA GLU A 195 -26.94 -15.49 -9.23
C GLU A 195 -25.43 -15.44 -8.92
N SER A 196 -24.84 -16.62 -8.80
CA SER A 196 -23.41 -16.79 -8.54
C SER A 196 -22.70 -17.31 -9.80
N PHE A 197 -21.53 -16.75 -10.09
CA PHE A 197 -20.70 -17.04 -11.25
C PHE A 197 -19.28 -17.37 -10.82
N LEU A 198 -18.57 -18.21 -11.57
CA LEU A 198 -17.16 -18.49 -11.31
C LEU A 198 -16.29 -17.34 -11.81
N LEU A 199 -15.37 -16.88 -10.96
CA LEU A 199 -14.45 -15.78 -11.28
C LEU A 199 -13.57 -16.07 -12.49
N ASP A 200 -13.15 -17.32 -12.65
CA ASP A 200 -12.28 -17.76 -13.75
C ASP A 200 -12.98 -17.61 -15.11
N GLU A 201 -14.30 -17.81 -15.16
CA GLU A 201 -15.10 -17.66 -16.38
C GLU A 201 -15.30 -16.19 -16.76
N ILE A 202 -15.49 -15.32 -15.76
CA ILE A 202 -15.67 -13.87 -15.97
C ILE A 202 -14.37 -13.19 -16.43
N GLN A 203 -13.22 -13.62 -15.89
CA GLN A 203 -11.93 -13.04 -16.23
C GLN A 203 -11.38 -13.54 -17.58
N ALA A 204 -11.69 -14.78 -17.98
CA ALA A 204 -11.24 -15.35 -19.25
C ALA A 204 -11.79 -14.60 -20.48
N GLU A 205 -13.00 -14.04 -20.40
CA GLU A 205 -13.64 -13.29 -21.50
C GLU A 205 -13.03 -11.90 -21.76
N THR A 206 -12.07 -11.45 -20.93
CA THR A 206 -11.48 -10.09 -21.03
C THR A 206 -10.10 -10.04 -21.68
N VAL A 207 -9.53 -11.19 -22.08
CA VAL A 207 -8.17 -11.31 -22.63
C VAL A 207 -8.16 -11.52 -24.16
N GLU A 208 -9.31 -11.46 -24.84
CA GLU A 208 -9.39 -11.48 -26.31
C GLU A 208 -9.54 -10.09 -26.94
#